data_AF-A0A2N9MYG4-F1
#
_entry.id   AF-A0A2N9MYG4-F1
#
_cell.length_a   1.000
_cell.length_b   1.000
_cell.length_c   1.000
_cell.angle_alpha   90.00
_cell.angle_beta   90.00
_cell.angle_gamma   90.00
#
_symmetry.space_group_name_H-M   'P 1'
#
loop_
_entity.id
_entity.type
_entity.pdbx_description
1 polymer ?
#
loop_
_entity_poly.entity_id
_entity_poly.type
_entity_poly.pdbx_seq_one_letter_code
_entity_poly.pdbx_strand_id
1 'polypeptide(L)'
;MSKFRPTQMVAMLIASLALGSLASCGAGGNGGNGVIPPFNSYYSVAVADLNGDGKLDIVTCYSKISGPPPHPGVVAIFFQDSANPGNFLPPVNYDVGNDPVALAIGDLNGDGSLDIVTANTIMNVDGTGSSSVSVLLQDAGNPGRFLSAVNYPTGFSPVGVAIGDLDGDGRPDLAVADTTGISLLMQNPAAPGTFLAATTISVGNGGTSAVAIADLNGDGKADLVATASGVSVYLQDPHSPGHFLSPASYAVGAQPIFIAVQDLDGDSRPDLAIANLGTPEDGSTASLSVLLQSPSGAGAFLPATNYTTGIRSYSVVAADLNGDGKADIVVANGGELSGSSVSVILQDPLSPGTFKPAKNYAGSGVITCVAVGDMNGDNKPDLVIVDSGIVIRLQDPAKPGQFLPPVVIASQ
;
A
#
# COMPACT_ATOMS: atom_id res chain seq x y z
N MET A 1 -28.12 -8.06 12.39
CA MET A 1 -28.14 -7.19 11.20
C MET A 1 -27.37 -5.92 11.52
N SER A 2 -26.04 -6.03 11.65
CA SER A 2 -25.13 -4.89 11.66
C SER A 2 -24.65 -4.70 10.23
N LYS A 3 -24.89 -3.51 9.67
CA LYS A 3 -24.32 -3.12 8.38
C LYS A 3 -22.82 -2.93 8.59
N PHE A 4 -22.00 -3.80 8.01
CA PHE A 4 -20.59 -3.50 7.76
C PHE A 4 -20.53 -2.18 7.00
N ARG A 5 -19.90 -1.17 7.60
CA ARG A 5 -19.55 0.06 6.89
C ARG A 5 -18.43 -0.31 5.90
N PRO A 6 -18.38 0.28 4.70
CA PRO A 6 -17.27 0.05 3.78
C PRO A 6 -15.98 0.46 4.48
N THR A 7 -15.14 -0.52 4.79
CA THR A 7 -13.78 -0.32 5.28
C THR A 7 -13.04 0.53 4.27
N GLN A 8 -12.49 1.65 4.72
CA GLN A 8 -11.58 2.47 3.93
C GLN A 8 -10.44 1.58 3.41
N MET A 9 -10.14 1.77 2.13
CA MET A 9 -9.18 1.01 1.35
C MET A 9 -7.81 0.95 2.05
N VAL A 10 -7.31 -0.25 2.37
CA VAL A 10 -5.98 -0.46 2.93
C VAL A 10 -4.95 -0.31 1.79
N ALA A 11 -4.15 0.76 1.85
CA ALA A 11 -3.13 1.07 0.84
C ALA A 11 -1.87 0.21 1.02
N MET A 12 -1.67 -0.70 0.06
CA MET A 12 -0.70 -1.79 -0.08
C MET A 12 0.82 -1.61 -0.35
N LEU A 13 1.63 -0.60 0.05
CA LEU A 13 2.95 -0.32 -0.62
C LEU A 13 4.00 -1.49 -0.80
N ILE A 14 4.61 -1.66 -2.00
CA ILE A 14 5.98 -2.22 -2.22
C ILE A 14 7.05 -1.14 -2.37
N ALA A 15 8.17 -1.27 -1.65
CA ALA A 15 9.41 -0.59 -2.02
C ALA A 15 10.15 -1.37 -3.12
N SER A 16 10.23 -0.81 -4.33
CA SER A 16 11.35 -1.11 -5.22
C SER A 16 12.47 -0.10 -4.92
N LEU A 17 13.64 -0.63 -4.56
CA LEU A 17 14.79 0.18 -4.14
C LEU A 17 15.25 1.10 -5.28
N ALA A 18 14.97 2.39 -5.16
CA ALA A 18 15.79 3.42 -5.78
C ALA A 18 17.09 3.60 -4.96
N LEU A 19 17.91 2.55 -4.83
CA LEU A 19 19.34 2.73 -4.51
C LEU A 19 20.19 3.01 -5.76
N GLY A 20 19.57 2.99 -6.94
CA GLY A 20 20.23 3.15 -8.24
C GLY A 20 20.95 4.48 -8.45
N SER A 21 20.60 5.55 -7.73
CA SER A 21 21.22 6.87 -7.89
C SER A 21 22.29 7.22 -6.85
N LEU A 22 22.55 6.39 -5.83
CA LEU A 22 23.67 6.59 -4.90
C LEU A 22 24.82 5.59 -5.07
N ALA A 23 24.57 4.40 -5.64
CA ALA A 23 25.65 3.47 -5.98
C ALA A 23 26.55 3.96 -7.13
N SER A 24 26.05 4.86 -7.99
CA SER A 24 26.81 5.41 -9.13
C SER A 24 27.70 6.61 -8.77
N CYS A 25 27.61 7.15 -7.54
CA CYS A 25 28.61 8.11 -7.05
C CYS A 25 29.77 7.45 -6.30
N GLY A 26 29.68 6.14 -6.00
CA GLY A 26 30.71 5.40 -5.25
C GLY A 26 31.58 4.47 -6.10
N ALA A 27 31.13 4.04 -7.27
CA ALA A 27 31.82 2.98 -8.05
C ALA A 27 32.71 3.49 -9.20
N GLY A 28 32.99 4.79 -9.28
CA GLY A 28 33.69 5.35 -10.45
C GLY A 28 34.37 6.70 -10.24
N GLY A 29 35.05 6.95 -9.12
CA GLY A 29 35.95 8.10 -9.02
C GLY A 29 36.30 8.51 -7.60
N ASN A 30 37.56 8.32 -7.22
CA ASN A 30 38.27 8.99 -6.12
C ASN A 30 37.49 9.31 -4.84
N GLY A 31 37.61 8.44 -3.83
CA GLY A 31 38.02 8.81 -2.47
C GLY A 31 37.34 10.00 -1.78
N GLY A 32 36.07 10.27 -2.06
CA GLY A 32 35.28 11.22 -1.29
C GLY A 32 34.70 10.52 -0.08
N ASN A 33 35.21 10.83 1.12
CA ASN A 33 34.53 10.60 2.41
C ASN A 33 33.27 11.49 2.50
N GLY A 34 32.37 11.41 1.51
CA GLY A 34 31.10 12.10 1.53
C GLY A 34 30.22 11.46 2.58
N VAL A 35 30.24 11.99 3.80
CA VAL A 35 29.26 11.63 4.82
C VAL A 35 27.92 12.16 4.32
N ILE A 36 27.04 11.26 3.90
CA ILE A 36 25.65 11.61 3.63
C ILE A 36 25.05 11.98 5.00
N PRO A 37 24.56 13.22 5.19
CA PRO A 37 23.95 13.62 6.45
C PRO A 37 22.74 12.72 6.74
N PRO A 38 22.43 12.41 8.00
CA PRO A 38 21.28 11.58 8.31
C PRO A 38 19.98 12.20 7.78
N PHE A 39 19.12 11.37 7.20
CA PHE A 39 17.84 11.78 6.63
C PHE A 39 16.78 10.69 6.79
N ASN A 40 15.51 11.05 6.64
CA ASN A 40 14.41 10.09 6.72
C ASN A 40 13.99 9.64 5.32
N SER A 41 13.98 8.33 5.06
CA SER A 41 13.51 7.76 3.80
C SER A 41 12.10 7.21 3.96
N TYR A 42 11.11 7.98 3.52
CA TYR A 42 9.69 7.62 3.59
C TYR A 42 9.35 6.62 2.48
N TYR A 43 8.55 5.61 2.81
CA TYR A 43 8.14 4.57 1.86
C TYR A 43 6.63 4.56 1.67
N SER A 44 5.86 4.21 2.70
CA SER A 44 4.40 4.04 2.60
C SER A 44 3.63 5.13 3.33
N VAL A 45 2.39 5.39 2.89
CA VAL A 45 1.45 6.27 3.58
C VAL A 45 0.04 5.69 3.53
N ALA A 46 -0.71 5.88 4.62
CA ALA A 46 -2.15 5.64 4.67
C ALA A 46 -2.83 6.75 5.47
N VAL A 47 -4.15 6.82 5.36
CA VAL A 47 -4.97 7.80 6.08
C VAL A 47 -6.13 7.11 6.78
N ALA A 48 -6.37 7.47 8.03
CA ALA A 48 -7.45 6.93 8.86
C ALA A 48 -7.69 7.83 10.06
N ASP A 49 -8.88 7.80 10.65
CA ASP A 49 -9.15 8.42 11.94
C ASP A 49 -8.58 7.52 13.05
N LEU A 50 -7.35 7.81 13.50
CA LEU A 50 -6.63 6.96 14.44
C LEU A 50 -6.91 7.31 15.90
N ASN A 51 -7.50 8.48 16.17
CA ASN A 51 -7.80 8.95 17.52
C ASN A 51 -9.32 9.05 17.80
N GLY A 52 -10.17 8.76 16.81
CA GLY A 52 -11.63 8.75 16.93
C GLY A 52 -12.26 10.15 16.96
N ASP A 53 -11.57 11.18 16.46
CA ASP A 53 -12.08 12.56 16.45
C ASP A 53 -12.92 12.92 15.22
N GLY A 54 -13.10 11.95 14.31
CA GLY A 54 -13.85 12.09 13.07
C GLY A 54 -13.09 12.72 11.91
N LYS A 55 -11.79 13.00 12.05
CA LYS A 55 -10.92 13.51 10.97
C LYS A 55 -9.87 12.46 10.62
N LEU A 56 -9.46 12.48 9.36
CA LEU A 56 -8.41 11.57 8.91
C LEU A 56 -7.04 12.10 9.31
N ASP A 57 -6.27 11.23 9.94
CA ASP A 57 -4.86 11.41 10.26
C ASP A 57 -3.99 10.79 9.16
N ILE A 58 -2.72 11.19 9.13
CA ILE A 58 -1.73 10.59 8.22
C ILE A 58 -0.82 9.66 9.02
N VAL A 59 -0.67 8.42 8.56
CA VAL A 59 0.35 7.49 9.05
C VAL A 59 1.33 7.16 7.92
N THR A 60 2.61 7.18 8.24
CA THR A 60 3.69 6.83 7.29
C THR A 60 4.75 5.99 7.98
N CYS A 61 5.45 5.17 7.20
CA CYS A 61 6.66 4.48 7.66
C CYS A 61 7.90 5.00 6.93
N TYR A 62 9.01 5.11 7.66
CA TYR A 62 10.29 5.52 7.11
C TYR A 62 11.49 4.86 7.79
N SER A 63 12.61 4.81 7.08
CA SER A 63 13.92 4.44 7.61
C SER A 63 14.72 5.68 8.01
N LYS A 64 15.36 5.64 9.18
CA LYS A 64 16.36 6.64 9.60
C LYS A 64 17.71 6.30 8.98
N ILE A 65 18.04 6.92 7.85
CA ILE A 65 19.29 6.64 7.12
C ILE A 65 20.44 7.37 7.79
N SER A 66 21.41 6.64 8.33
CA SER A 66 22.63 7.21 8.94
C SER A 66 23.86 6.32 8.73
N GLY A 67 24.02 5.74 7.54
CA GLY A 67 25.08 4.80 7.21
C GLY A 67 24.59 3.62 6.36
N PRO A 68 25.35 2.52 6.26
CA PRO A 68 24.88 1.30 5.60
C PRO A 68 23.72 0.65 6.37
N PRO A 69 22.83 -0.09 5.68
CA PRO A 69 21.74 -0.83 6.31
C PRO A 69 22.26 -1.93 7.27
N PRO A 70 21.43 -2.43 8.20
CA PRO A 70 20.01 -2.11 8.35
C PRO A 70 19.76 -0.75 9.01
N HIS A 71 18.69 -0.07 8.62
CA HIS A 71 18.34 1.25 9.15
C HIS A 71 17.18 1.17 10.15
N PRO A 72 17.24 1.87 11.30
CA PRO A 72 16.13 1.90 12.25
C PRO A 72 14.83 2.37 11.59
N GLY A 73 13.77 1.57 11.73
CA GLY A 73 12.46 1.86 11.20
C GLY A 73 11.58 2.66 12.15
N VAL A 74 10.71 3.50 11.58
CA VAL A 74 9.74 4.30 12.34
C VAL A 74 8.39 4.27 11.64
N VAL A 75 7.33 4.18 12.44
CA VAL A 75 5.98 4.65 12.10
C VAL A 75 5.80 6.04 12.67
N ALA A 76 5.40 7.00 11.83
CA ALA A 76 5.08 8.37 12.23
C ALA A 76 3.61 8.67 11.95
N ILE A 77 2.95 9.27 12.93
CA ILE A 77 1.53 9.64 12.85
C ILE A 77 1.41 11.14 12.99
N PHE A 78 0.85 11.79 11.97
CA PHE A 78 0.50 13.20 11.95
C PHE A 78 -1.00 13.32 12.19
N PHE A 79 -1.37 13.71 13.41
CA PHE A 79 -2.78 13.94 13.74
C PHE A 79 -3.27 15.23 13.10
N GLN A 80 -4.47 15.19 12.51
CA GLN A 80 -5.08 16.41 11.99
C GLN A 80 -5.45 17.32 13.16
N ASP A 81 -5.16 18.62 13.04
CA ASP A 81 -5.51 19.59 14.07
C ASP A 81 -7.02 19.78 14.11
N SER A 82 -7.64 19.28 15.18
CA SER A 82 -9.08 19.38 15.39
C SER A 82 -9.64 20.81 15.34
N ALA A 83 -8.82 21.82 15.67
CA ALA A 83 -9.22 23.22 15.65
C ALA A 83 -9.03 23.89 14.28
N ASN A 84 -8.16 23.34 13.44
CA ASN A 84 -7.80 23.92 12.14
C ASN A 84 -7.65 22.81 11.08
N PRO A 85 -8.78 22.31 10.52
CA PRO A 85 -8.75 21.30 9.46
C PRO A 85 -7.81 21.66 8.31
N GLY A 86 -7.06 20.68 7.81
CA GLY A 86 -5.99 20.90 6.83
C GLY A 86 -4.60 21.18 7.43
N ASN A 87 -4.51 21.44 8.74
CA ASN A 87 -3.23 21.49 9.45
C ASN A 87 -2.98 20.20 10.23
N PHE A 88 -1.71 19.85 10.39
CA PHE A 88 -1.28 18.64 11.07
C PHE A 88 -0.34 18.95 12.23
N LEU A 89 -0.53 18.26 13.34
CA LEU A 89 0.32 18.35 14.52
C LEU A 89 1.70 17.72 14.26
N PRO A 90 2.74 18.07 15.04
CA PRO A 90 4.02 17.37 14.98
C PRO A 90 3.85 15.85 15.15
N PRO A 91 4.63 15.03 14.42
CA PRO A 91 4.40 13.60 14.38
C PRO A 91 4.68 12.92 15.72
N VAL A 92 3.86 11.93 16.04
CA VAL A 92 4.15 10.95 17.08
C VAL A 92 4.84 9.76 16.43
N ASN A 93 6.02 9.39 16.94
CA ASN A 93 6.86 8.34 16.36
C ASN A 93 6.85 7.08 17.23
N TYR A 94 6.79 5.93 16.59
CA TYR A 94 6.94 4.61 17.19
C TYR A 94 8.02 3.83 16.45
N ASP A 95 8.95 3.22 17.19
CA ASP A 95 9.98 2.39 16.58
C ASP A 95 9.40 1.05 16.14
N VAL A 96 9.81 0.59 14.95
CA VAL A 96 9.42 -0.69 14.34
C VAL A 96 10.65 -1.47 13.89
N GLY A 97 10.46 -2.60 13.23
CA GLY A 97 11.55 -3.35 12.59
C GLY A 97 12.34 -2.47 11.60
N ASN A 98 13.57 -2.86 11.34
CA ASN A 98 14.45 -2.12 10.43
C ASN A 98 13.87 -2.09 9.02
N ASP A 99 14.07 -0.97 8.33
CA ASP A 99 13.71 -0.82 6.92
C ASP A 99 12.23 -1.11 6.57
N PRO A 100 11.27 -0.39 7.18
CA PRO A 100 9.85 -0.57 6.91
C PRO A 100 9.48 0.01 5.53
N VAL A 101 8.88 -0.82 4.69
CA VAL A 101 8.58 -0.50 3.28
C VAL A 101 7.10 -0.45 2.96
N ALA A 102 6.29 -1.13 3.77
CA ALA A 102 4.83 -1.18 3.65
C ALA A 102 4.20 -0.96 5.02
N LEU A 103 2.96 -0.47 5.03
CA LEU A 103 2.12 -0.47 6.21
C LEU A 103 0.68 -0.78 5.85
N ALA A 104 -0.07 -1.32 6.82
CA ALA A 104 -1.50 -1.55 6.75
C ALA A 104 -2.14 -1.12 8.08
N ILE A 105 -3.43 -0.77 8.03
CA ILE A 105 -4.23 -0.35 9.18
C ILE A 105 -5.45 -1.26 9.28
N GLY A 106 -5.78 -1.72 10.49
CA GLY A 106 -6.98 -2.53 10.76
C GLY A 106 -7.13 -2.83 12.24
N ASP A 107 -8.34 -3.15 12.69
CA ASP A 107 -8.60 -3.58 14.07
C ASP A 107 -8.18 -5.03 14.26
N LEU A 108 -6.94 -5.27 14.71
CA LEU A 108 -6.36 -6.61 14.78
C LEU A 108 -6.77 -7.37 16.03
N ASN A 109 -7.18 -6.67 17.09
CA ASN A 109 -7.55 -7.31 18.36
C ASN A 109 -9.07 -7.35 18.60
N GLY A 110 -9.87 -6.77 17.70
CA GLY A 110 -11.33 -6.74 17.76
C GLY A 110 -11.90 -5.75 18.78
N ASP A 111 -11.12 -4.75 19.20
CA ASP A 111 -11.54 -3.76 20.19
C ASP A 111 -12.24 -2.52 19.59
N GLY A 112 -12.31 -2.45 18.26
CA GLY A 112 -12.92 -1.36 17.51
C GLY A 112 -11.99 -0.18 17.22
N SER A 113 -10.74 -0.23 17.70
CA SER A 113 -9.70 0.75 17.42
C SER A 113 -8.81 0.26 16.27
N LEU A 114 -8.27 1.19 15.50
CA LEU A 114 -7.39 0.83 14.39
C LEU A 114 -5.95 0.61 14.87
N ASP A 115 -5.40 -0.55 14.56
CA ASP A 115 -4.01 -0.92 14.79
C ASP A 115 -3.16 -0.73 13.53
N ILE A 116 -1.83 -0.79 13.66
CA ILE A 116 -0.90 -0.59 12.56
C ILE A 116 0.00 -1.82 12.41
N VAL A 117 0.22 -2.25 11.17
CA VAL A 117 1.21 -3.27 10.82
C VAL A 117 2.21 -2.68 9.82
N THR A 118 3.50 -2.95 9.99
CA THR A 118 4.53 -2.65 8.97
C THR A 118 5.17 -3.92 8.44
N ALA A 119 5.52 -3.94 7.15
CA ALA A 119 6.44 -4.93 6.58
C ALA A 119 7.86 -4.36 6.61
N ASN A 120 8.76 -5.05 7.30
CA ASN A 120 10.12 -4.59 7.55
C ASN A 120 11.08 -5.47 6.77
N THR A 121 11.79 -4.88 5.81
CA THR A 121 12.52 -5.61 4.80
C THR A 121 14.00 -5.79 5.14
N ILE A 122 14.70 -6.53 4.29
CA ILE A 122 16.16 -6.65 4.30
C ILE A 122 16.69 -5.81 3.14
N MET A 123 17.37 -4.71 3.45
CA MET A 123 18.01 -3.84 2.46
C MET A 123 19.53 -4.07 2.32
N ASN A 124 20.10 -4.96 3.12
CA ASN A 124 21.53 -5.20 3.16
C ASN A 124 21.96 -6.47 2.42
N VAL A 125 23.13 -6.37 1.79
CA VAL A 125 23.69 -7.40 0.90
C VAL A 125 24.11 -8.68 1.60
N ASP A 126 24.38 -8.63 2.91
CA ASP A 126 24.73 -9.79 3.75
C ASP A 126 23.50 -10.48 4.36
N GLY A 127 22.28 -10.00 4.08
CA GLY A 127 21.03 -10.64 4.51
C GLY A 127 20.69 -10.45 6.00
N THR A 128 21.38 -9.55 6.69
CA THR A 128 21.17 -9.19 8.10
C THR A 128 20.21 -8.00 8.27
N GLY A 129 18.94 -8.25 8.57
CA GLY A 129 17.96 -7.18 8.72
C GLY A 129 16.68 -7.69 9.37
N SER A 130 15.57 -7.01 9.13
CA SER A 130 14.26 -7.52 9.56
C SER A 130 13.68 -8.35 8.41
N SER A 131 13.31 -9.60 8.70
CA SER A 131 12.38 -10.37 7.87
C SER A 131 11.16 -10.62 8.74
N SER A 132 10.42 -9.54 8.98
CA SER A 132 9.33 -9.54 9.93
C SER A 132 8.28 -8.49 9.59
N VAL A 133 7.09 -8.70 10.13
CA VAL A 133 6.13 -7.62 10.33
C VAL A 133 6.24 -7.08 11.75
N SER A 134 5.97 -5.79 11.93
CA SER A 134 5.80 -5.16 13.25
C SER A 134 4.34 -4.84 13.46
N VAL A 135 3.77 -5.25 14.59
CA VAL A 135 2.38 -4.98 14.96
C VAL A 135 2.36 -3.99 16.12
N LEU A 136 1.65 -2.89 15.93
CA LEU A 136 1.42 -1.85 16.93
C LEU A 136 -0.07 -1.81 17.23
N LEU A 137 -0.45 -2.40 18.36
CA LEU A 137 -1.82 -2.30 18.84
C LEU A 137 -2.07 -0.91 19.43
N GLN A 138 -3.25 -0.36 19.16
CA GLN A 138 -3.69 0.87 19.79
C GLN A 138 -3.89 0.65 21.29
N ASP A 139 -3.50 1.63 22.10
CA ASP A 139 -3.78 1.61 23.53
C ASP A 139 -5.26 1.93 23.75
N ALA A 140 -6.02 0.92 24.15
CA ALA A 140 -7.46 1.02 24.44
C ALA A 140 -7.82 2.12 25.45
N GLY A 141 -6.88 2.55 26.31
CA GLY A 141 -7.10 3.64 27.25
C GLY A 141 -6.81 5.04 26.69
N ASN A 142 -6.11 5.14 25.56
CA ASN A 142 -5.58 6.39 25.02
C ASN A 142 -5.68 6.40 23.49
N PRO A 143 -6.85 6.75 22.91
CA PRO A 143 -7.03 6.81 21.47
C PRO A 143 -5.93 7.62 20.76
N GLY A 144 -5.40 7.08 19.66
CA GLY A 144 -4.24 7.62 18.93
C GLY A 144 -2.88 7.35 19.58
N ARG A 145 -2.81 6.61 20.70
CA ARG A 145 -1.55 6.09 21.26
C ARG A 145 -1.42 4.61 20.95
N PHE A 146 -0.20 4.16 20.71
CA PHE A 146 0.09 2.77 20.37
C PHE A 146 1.05 2.16 21.37
N LEU A 147 0.87 0.87 21.62
CA LEU A 147 1.79 0.06 22.40
C LEU A 147 3.11 -0.15 21.63
N SER A 148 4.13 -0.61 22.34
CA SER A 148 5.40 -0.96 21.68
C SER A 148 5.20 -2.07 20.66
N ALA A 149 5.88 -1.94 19.51
CA ALA A 149 5.78 -2.88 18.41
C ALA A 149 6.18 -4.31 18.83
N VAL A 150 5.39 -5.29 18.42
CA VAL A 150 5.72 -6.72 18.50
C VAL A 150 6.08 -7.22 17.11
N ASN A 151 7.24 -7.87 16.98
CA ASN A 151 7.74 -8.35 15.70
C ASN A 151 7.45 -9.83 15.49
N TYR A 152 6.88 -10.17 14.32
CA TYR A 152 6.61 -11.54 13.92
C TYR A 152 7.44 -11.90 12.68
N PRO A 153 8.24 -12.99 12.73
CA PRO A 153 9.02 -13.42 11.57
C PRO A 153 8.14 -13.79 10.37
N THR A 154 8.64 -13.49 9.18
CA THR A 154 8.04 -13.83 7.88
C THR A 154 9.03 -14.60 7.02
N GLY A 155 8.69 -14.83 5.75
CA GLY A 155 9.66 -15.12 4.70
C GLY A 155 10.64 -13.95 4.47
N PHE A 156 11.60 -14.17 3.58
CA PHE A 156 12.74 -13.29 3.39
C PHE A 156 12.38 -12.02 2.59
N SER A 157 12.87 -10.86 3.04
CA SER A 157 12.61 -9.54 2.42
C SER A 157 11.12 -9.29 2.15
N PRO A 158 10.28 -9.19 3.20
CA PRO A 158 8.88 -8.83 3.02
C PRO A 158 8.78 -7.43 2.41
N VAL A 159 7.80 -7.27 1.52
CA VAL A 159 7.60 -6.06 0.71
C VAL A 159 6.18 -5.55 0.75
N GLY A 160 5.22 -6.31 1.27
CA GLY A 160 3.83 -5.86 1.44
C GLY A 160 3.13 -6.64 2.54
N VAL A 161 2.15 -6.05 3.21
CA VAL A 161 1.29 -6.71 4.21
C VAL A 161 -0.19 -6.35 4.05
N ALA A 162 -1.06 -7.35 4.01
CA ALA A 162 -2.52 -7.23 3.97
C ALA A 162 -3.12 -7.76 5.28
N ILE A 163 -4.27 -7.21 5.68
CA ILE A 163 -5.03 -7.62 6.87
C ILE A 163 -6.38 -8.17 6.43
N GLY A 164 -6.79 -9.33 6.94
CA GLY A 164 -8.10 -9.91 6.65
C GLY A 164 -8.29 -11.29 7.30
N ASP A 165 -9.53 -11.73 7.46
CA ASP A 165 -9.89 -13.01 8.10
C ASP A 165 -9.71 -14.18 7.11
N LEU A 166 -8.53 -14.79 7.10
CA LEU A 166 -8.09 -15.77 6.11
C LEU A 166 -8.67 -17.18 6.35
N ASP A 167 -9.18 -17.45 7.54
CA ASP A 167 -9.81 -18.74 7.89
C ASP A 167 -11.27 -18.64 8.32
N GLY A 168 -11.87 -17.46 8.23
CA GLY A 168 -13.29 -17.24 8.50
C GLY A 168 -13.66 -17.37 9.98
N ASP A 169 -12.70 -17.21 10.88
CA ASP A 169 -12.90 -17.32 12.32
C ASP A 169 -13.39 -16.02 12.99
N GLY A 170 -13.47 -14.93 12.21
CA GLY A 170 -13.88 -13.60 12.63
C GLY A 170 -12.75 -12.73 13.19
N ARG A 171 -11.50 -13.19 13.18
CA ARG A 171 -10.32 -12.44 13.63
C ARG A 171 -9.43 -12.08 12.45
N PRO A 172 -8.88 -10.84 12.40
CA PRO A 172 -8.01 -10.48 11.28
C PRO A 172 -6.64 -11.15 11.34
N ASP A 173 -6.26 -11.81 10.24
CA ASP A 173 -4.95 -12.39 10.00
C ASP A 173 -4.10 -11.48 9.11
N LEU A 174 -2.84 -11.87 8.89
CA LEU A 174 -1.93 -11.17 8.00
C LEU A 174 -1.51 -12.05 6.82
N ALA A 175 -1.53 -11.47 5.61
CA ALA A 175 -0.84 -12.03 4.45
C ALA A 175 0.30 -11.09 4.05
N VAL A 176 1.51 -11.62 3.93
CA VAL A 176 2.72 -10.84 3.67
C VAL A 176 3.35 -11.31 2.37
N ALA A 177 3.56 -10.40 1.44
CA ALA A 177 4.31 -10.65 0.22
C ALA A 177 5.81 -10.61 0.52
N ASP A 178 6.53 -11.66 0.14
CA ASP A 178 7.97 -11.78 0.36
C ASP A 178 8.64 -12.60 -0.75
N THR A 179 9.97 -12.69 -0.72
CA THR A 179 10.75 -13.38 -1.77
C THR A 179 10.56 -14.90 -1.79
N THR A 180 9.99 -15.48 -0.73
CA THR A 180 9.65 -16.91 -0.63
C THR A 180 8.23 -17.23 -1.10
N GLY A 181 7.38 -16.20 -1.20
CA GLY A 181 6.00 -16.29 -1.67
C GLY A 181 5.07 -15.43 -0.82
N ILE A 182 4.05 -16.03 -0.24
CA ILE A 182 3.10 -15.36 0.64
C ILE A 182 3.20 -15.98 2.03
N SER A 183 3.68 -15.22 3.01
CA SER A 183 3.65 -15.63 4.42
C SER A 183 2.29 -15.29 5.04
N LEU A 184 1.59 -16.31 5.55
CA LEU A 184 0.33 -16.19 6.26
C LEU A 184 0.57 -16.30 7.76
N LEU A 185 0.20 -15.27 8.50
CA LEU A 185 0.28 -15.22 9.95
C LEU A 185 -1.14 -15.20 10.50
N MET A 186 -1.60 -16.38 10.95
CA MET A 186 -2.93 -16.52 11.55
C MET A 186 -2.94 -15.92 12.96
N GLN A 187 -4.04 -15.28 13.32
CA GLN A 187 -4.20 -14.71 14.65
C GLN A 187 -4.32 -15.82 15.68
N ASN A 188 -3.66 -15.62 16.83
CA ASN A 188 -3.71 -16.56 17.93
C ASN A 188 -5.10 -16.51 18.61
N PRO A 189 -5.88 -17.61 18.58
CA PRO A 189 -7.21 -17.64 19.18
C PRO A 189 -7.21 -17.40 20.70
N ALA A 190 -6.08 -17.61 21.37
CA ALA A 190 -5.95 -17.41 22.82
C ALA A 190 -5.53 -15.99 23.21
N ALA A 191 -5.11 -15.15 22.26
CA ALA A 191 -4.59 -13.82 22.52
C ALA A 191 -4.81 -12.89 21.32
N PRO A 192 -5.96 -12.18 21.28
CA PRO A 192 -6.28 -11.27 20.19
C PRO A 192 -5.19 -10.22 19.94
N GLY A 193 -4.95 -9.90 18.66
CA GLY A 193 -3.88 -9.01 18.23
C GLY A 193 -2.47 -9.62 18.28
N THR A 194 -2.34 -10.92 18.59
CA THR A 194 -1.07 -11.65 18.49
C THR A 194 -1.14 -12.74 17.42
N PHE A 195 -0.01 -13.08 16.81
CA PHE A 195 0.03 -13.99 15.66
C PHE A 195 0.83 -15.26 15.91
N LEU A 196 0.40 -16.34 15.28
CA LEU A 196 1.11 -17.62 15.24
C LEU A 196 2.31 -17.54 14.29
N ALA A 197 3.15 -18.58 14.29
CA ALA A 197 4.25 -18.69 13.36
C ALA A 197 3.73 -18.71 11.91
N ALA A 198 4.44 -18.02 11.01
CA ALA A 198 4.05 -17.92 9.61
C ALA A 198 4.03 -19.28 8.91
N THR A 199 3.03 -19.49 8.06
CA THR A 199 3.02 -20.54 7.04
C THR A 199 3.22 -19.89 5.68
N THR A 200 3.76 -20.61 4.68
CA THR A 200 4.11 -20.00 3.39
C THR A 200 3.38 -20.67 2.23
N ILE A 201 2.69 -19.88 1.41
CA ILE A 201 2.29 -20.28 0.05
C ILE A 201 3.47 -19.98 -0.87
N SER A 202 4.15 -21.03 -1.35
CA SER A 202 5.26 -20.86 -2.29
C SER A 202 4.75 -20.52 -3.69
N VAL A 203 5.31 -19.48 -4.31
CA VAL A 203 4.95 -19.02 -5.67
C VAL A 203 6.02 -19.37 -6.73
N GLY A 204 7.01 -20.17 -6.35
CA GLY A 204 8.13 -20.55 -7.21
C GLY A 204 9.24 -19.49 -7.26
N ASN A 205 10.03 -19.50 -8.34
CA ASN A 205 11.16 -18.58 -8.49
C ASN A 205 10.68 -17.16 -8.83
N GLY A 206 11.13 -16.18 -8.05
CA GLY A 206 10.84 -14.76 -8.28
C GLY A 206 10.17 -14.05 -7.12
N GLY A 207 9.61 -14.80 -6.16
CA GLY A 207 8.93 -14.24 -4.99
C GLY A 207 7.59 -13.58 -5.33
N THR A 208 6.93 -13.07 -4.30
CA THR A 208 5.74 -12.24 -4.43
C THR A 208 6.12 -10.78 -4.24
N SER A 209 5.63 -9.95 -5.15
CA SER A 209 5.75 -8.50 -5.07
C SER A 209 4.64 -7.97 -4.15
N ALA A 210 3.36 -8.07 -4.52
CA ALA A 210 2.25 -7.57 -3.71
C ALA A 210 1.29 -8.71 -3.36
N VAL A 211 0.51 -8.53 -2.30
CA VAL A 211 -0.63 -9.39 -1.96
C VAL A 211 -1.83 -8.50 -1.62
N ALA A 212 -3.06 -8.99 -1.72
CA ALA A 212 -4.24 -8.36 -1.14
C ALA A 212 -5.25 -9.44 -0.74
N ILE A 213 -6.12 -9.10 0.20
CA ILE A 213 -7.16 -9.99 0.73
C ILE A 213 -8.52 -9.40 0.38
N ALA A 214 -9.40 -10.18 -0.24
CA ALA A 214 -10.78 -9.80 -0.53
C ALA A 214 -11.63 -11.04 -0.84
N ASP A 215 -12.95 -10.94 -0.71
CA ASP A 215 -13.87 -11.96 -1.21
C ASP A 215 -14.03 -11.81 -2.73
N LEU A 216 -13.18 -12.49 -3.50
CA LEU A 216 -13.09 -12.32 -4.96
C LEU A 216 -14.15 -13.13 -5.70
N ASN A 217 -14.78 -14.10 -5.05
CA ASN A 217 -15.79 -14.97 -5.66
C ASN A 217 -17.22 -14.75 -5.11
N GLY A 218 -17.38 -13.93 -4.08
CA GLY A 218 -18.68 -13.59 -3.49
C GLY A 218 -19.25 -14.67 -2.57
N ASP A 219 -18.44 -15.61 -2.07
CA ASP A 219 -18.88 -16.66 -1.15
C ASP A 219 -18.79 -16.27 0.34
N GLY A 220 -18.34 -15.05 0.62
CA GLY A 220 -18.17 -14.50 1.96
C GLY A 220 -16.87 -14.92 2.64
N LYS A 221 -15.92 -15.53 1.93
CA LYS A 221 -14.62 -15.94 2.46
C LYS A 221 -13.51 -15.07 1.88
N ALA A 222 -12.43 -14.92 2.64
CA ALA A 222 -11.26 -14.19 2.18
C ALA A 222 -10.47 -15.00 1.14
N ASP A 223 -10.38 -14.48 -0.07
CA ASP A 223 -9.46 -14.95 -1.11
C ASP A 223 -8.18 -14.10 -1.10
N LEU A 224 -7.13 -14.59 -1.75
CA LEU A 224 -5.88 -13.86 -1.96
C LEU A 224 -5.67 -13.52 -3.42
N VAL A 225 -5.12 -12.34 -3.68
CA VAL A 225 -4.54 -11.98 -4.97
C VAL A 225 -3.09 -11.57 -4.74
N ALA A 226 -2.18 -12.02 -5.59
CA ALA A 226 -0.76 -11.74 -5.46
C ALA A 226 -0.11 -11.42 -6.79
N THR A 227 0.89 -10.53 -6.80
CA THR A 227 1.68 -10.23 -8.01
C THR A 227 3.05 -10.86 -7.94
N ALA A 228 3.52 -11.37 -9.08
CA ALA A 228 4.87 -11.86 -9.29
C ALA A 228 5.30 -11.49 -10.72
N SER A 229 5.43 -12.47 -11.62
CA SER A 229 5.58 -12.22 -13.06
C SER A 229 4.26 -11.81 -13.75
N GLY A 230 3.13 -12.06 -13.10
CA GLY A 230 1.78 -11.65 -13.47
C GLY A 230 0.94 -11.47 -12.21
N VAL A 231 -0.38 -11.68 -12.32
CA VAL A 231 -1.30 -11.72 -11.17
C VAL A 231 -1.77 -13.16 -10.96
N SER A 232 -1.74 -13.64 -9.72
CA SER A 232 -2.29 -14.93 -9.31
C SER A 232 -3.42 -14.73 -8.31
N VAL A 233 -4.56 -15.35 -8.56
CA VAL A 233 -5.75 -15.34 -7.71
C VAL A 233 -5.89 -16.71 -7.05
N TYR A 234 -5.91 -16.73 -5.73
CA TYR A 234 -6.02 -17.91 -4.89
C TYR A 234 -7.36 -17.85 -4.16
N LEU A 235 -8.31 -18.67 -4.59
CA LEU A 235 -9.58 -18.78 -3.88
C LEU A 235 -9.40 -19.65 -2.63
N GLN A 236 -10.03 -19.25 -1.52
CA GLN A 236 -10.01 -20.04 -0.29
C GLN A 236 -10.65 -21.40 -0.55
N ASP A 237 -10.07 -22.49 -0.02
CA ASP A 237 -10.68 -23.80 -0.10
C ASP A 237 -11.96 -23.82 0.74
N PRO A 238 -13.13 -24.07 0.13
CA PRO A 238 -14.38 -24.01 0.87
C PRO A 238 -14.51 -25.07 1.98
N HIS A 239 -13.67 -26.11 1.96
CA HIS A 239 -13.66 -27.21 2.94
C HIS A 239 -12.49 -27.16 3.91
N SER A 240 -11.55 -26.24 3.73
CA SER A 240 -10.33 -26.16 4.54
C SER A 240 -9.95 -24.69 4.77
N PRO A 241 -10.60 -24.02 5.74
CA PRO A 241 -10.34 -22.60 6.00
C PRO A 241 -8.87 -22.31 6.30
N GLY A 242 -8.36 -21.16 5.83
CA GLY A 242 -6.94 -20.81 5.89
C GLY A 242 -6.06 -21.51 4.84
N HIS A 243 -6.64 -22.38 4.01
CA HIS A 243 -5.97 -22.99 2.86
C HIS A 243 -6.57 -22.50 1.54
N PHE A 244 -5.78 -22.56 0.48
CA PHE A 244 -6.14 -21.99 -0.82
C PHE A 244 -6.02 -23.01 -1.95
N LEU A 245 -6.93 -22.91 -2.92
CA LEU A 245 -6.91 -23.71 -4.13
C LEU A 245 -5.72 -23.34 -5.02
N SER A 246 -5.48 -24.17 -6.05
CA SER A 246 -4.49 -23.81 -7.09
C SER A 246 -4.86 -22.49 -7.76
N PRO A 247 -3.91 -21.56 -7.94
CA PRO A 247 -4.23 -20.22 -8.40
C PRO A 247 -4.61 -20.18 -9.87
N ALA A 248 -5.49 -19.24 -10.22
CA ALA A 248 -5.68 -18.77 -11.58
C ALA A 248 -4.71 -17.61 -11.86
N SER A 249 -4.01 -17.65 -12.99
CA SER A 249 -3.04 -16.61 -13.36
C SER A 249 -3.51 -15.76 -14.52
N TYR A 250 -3.27 -14.45 -14.41
CA TYR A 250 -3.66 -13.43 -15.38
C TYR A 250 -2.43 -12.61 -15.82
N ALA A 251 -2.34 -12.38 -17.13
CA ALA A 251 -1.31 -11.52 -17.70
C ALA A 251 -1.66 -10.04 -17.48
N VAL A 252 -0.66 -9.25 -17.11
CA VAL A 252 -0.74 -7.81 -16.85
C VAL A 252 0.46 -7.11 -17.48
N GLY A 253 0.62 -5.81 -17.22
CA GLY A 253 1.81 -5.08 -17.64
C GLY A 253 3.11 -5.59 -17.00
N ALA A 254 4.23 -5.01 -17.40
CA ALA A 254 5.55 -5.47 -16.97
C ALA A 254 5.82 -5.12 -15.49
N GLN A 255 6.38 -6.08 -14.76
CA GLN A 255 6.80 -5.92 -13.37
C GLN A 255 5.64 -5.42 -12.46
N PRO A 256 4.59 -6.22 -12.25
CA PRO A 256 3.47 -5.83 -11.40
C PRO A 256 3.88 -5.78 -9.93
N ILE A 257 3.83 -4.59 -9.34
CA ILE A 257 4.31 -4.32 -7.98
C ILE A 257 3.23 -3.76 -7.05
N PHE A 258 1.98 -3.70 -7.51
CA PHE A 258 0.90 -3.23 -6.66
C PHE A 258 -0.43 -3.84 -7.00
N ILE A 259 -1.31 -3.95 -6.00
CA ILE A 259 -2.69 -4.36 -6.18
C ILE A 259 -3.60 -3.44 -5.37
N ALA A 260 -4.61 -2.91 -6.03
CA ALA A 260 -5.79 -2.34 -5.42
C ALA A 260 -6.99 -3.23 -5.79
N VAL A 261 -7.82 -3.56 -4.82
CA VAL A 261 -9.06 -4.33 -5.01
C VAL A 261 -10.24 -3.41 -4.70
N GLN A 262 -11.11 -3.20 -5.68
CA GLN A 262 -12.27 -2.32 -5.57
C GLN A 262 -13.27 -2.65 -6.67
N ASP A 263 -14.56 -2.36 -6.46
CA ASP A 263 -15.54 -2.33 -7.55
C ASP A 263 -15.24 -1.13 -8.49
N LEU A 264 -14.73 -1.41 -9.69
CA LEU A 264 -14.27 -0.41 -10.67
C LEU A 264 -15.30 -0.18 -11.78
N ASP A 265 -16.31 -1.04 -11.92
CA ASP A 265 -17.38 -0.89 -12.92
C ASP A 265 -18.79 -0.71 -12.35
N GLY A 266 -18.92 -0.69 -11.02
CA GLY A 266 -20.16 -0.43 -10.30
C GLY A 266 -21.10 -1.63 -10.23
N ASP A 267 -20.60 -2.85 -10.48
CA ASP A 267 -21.40 -4.07 -10.45
C ASP A 267 -21.44 -4.78 -9.09
N SER A 268 -20.85 -4.15 -8.06
CA SER A 268 -20.71 -4.65 -6.69
C SER A 268 -19.83 -5.88 -6.53
N ARG A 269 -18.97 -6.18 -7.50
CA ARG A 269 -17.97 -7.24 -7.43
C ARG A 269 -16.57 -6.63 -7.41
N PRO A 270 -15.61 -7.23 -6.70
CA PRO A 270 -14.26 -6.68 -6.66
C PRO A 270 -13.53 -6.91 -7.98
N ASP A 271 -12.99 -5.82 -8.52
CA ASP A 271 -12.07 -5.76 -9.64
C ASP A 271 -10.64 -5.51 -9.15
N LEU A 272 -9.68 -5.65 -10.06
CA LEU A 272 -8.26 -5.45 -9.76
C LEU A 272 -7.68 -4.27 -10.54
N ALA A 273 -6.98 -3.39 -9.84
CA ALA A 273 -6.11 -2.38 -10.41
C ALA A 273 -4.66 -2.70 -10.02
N ILE A 274 -3.78 -2.82 -11.02
CA ILE A 274 -2.40 -3.27 -10.84
C ILE A 274 -1.43 -2.20 -11.32
N ALA A 275 -0.56 -1.72 -10.43
CA ALA A 275 0.54 -0.85 -10.85
C ALA A 275 1.68 -1.72 -11.41
N ASN A 276 2.03 -1.48 -12.66
CA ASN A 276 3.13 -2.14 -13.34
C ASN A 276 4.31 -1.18 -13.35
N LEU A 277 5.38 -1.54 -12.64
CA LEU A 277 6.55 -0.68 -12.45
C LEU A 277 7.02 -0.19 -13.80
N GLY A 278 7.49 -1.09 -14.65
CA GLY A 278 8.01 -0.76 -15.98
C GLY A 278 9.23 0.17 -15.90
N THR A 279 10.36 -0.29 -16.41
CA THR A 279 11.62 0.44 -16.34
C THR A 279 12.10 0.89 -17.72
N PRO A 280 12.41 2.18 -17.94
CA PRO A 280 13.05 2.61 -19.19
C PRO A 280 14.33 1.84 -19.50
N GLU A 281 15.04 1.36 -18.47
CA GLU A 281 16.31 0.62 -18.58
C GLU A 281 16.17 -0.73 -19.29
N ASP A 282 15.07 -1.46 -19.09
CA ASP A 282 14.79 -2.73 -19.78
C ASP A 282 13.83 -2.57 -20.97
N GLY A 283 13.48 -1.33 -21.31
CA GLY A 283 12.57 -0.99 -22.41
C GLY A 283 11.09 -1.25 -22.12
N SER A 284 10.74 -1.64 -20.89
CA SER A 284 9.34 -1.80 -20.50
C SER A 284 8.71 -0.46 -20.11
N THR A 285 7.40 -0.34 -20.35
CA THR A 285 6.65 0.88 -20.05
C THR A 285 5.82 0.71 -18.79
N ALA A 286 5.94 1.67 -17.89
CA ALA A 286 5.05 1.79 -16.74
C ALA A 286 3.60 1.87 -17.21
N SER A 287 2.71 1.21 -16.47
CA SER A 287 1.29 1.20 -16.80
C SER A 287 0.44 0.89 -15.58
N LEU A 288 -0.86 1.03 -15.76
CA LEU A 288 -1.91 0.50 -14.91
C LEU A 288 -2.63 -0.60 -15.68
N SER A 289 -2.72 -1.81 -15.12
CA SER A 289 -3.63 -2.84 -15.64
C SER A 289 -4.92 -2.85 -14.82
N VAL A 290 -6.07 -2.84 -15.49
CA VAL A 290 -7.38 -3.06 -14.87
C VAL A 290 -7.92 -4.41 -15.33
N LEU A 291 -8.31 -5.25 -14.38
CA LEU A 291 -8.95 -6.54 -14.63
C LEU A 291 -10.33 -6.50 -13.98
N LEU A 292 -11.36 -6.42 -14.80
CA LEU A 292 -12.74 -6.51 -14.34
C LEU A 292 -13.14 -7.95 -14.09
N GLN A 293 -13.99 -8.18 -13.10
CA GLN A 293 -14.48 -9.50 -12.79
C GLN A 293 -15.42 -9.99 -13.89
N SER A 294 -15.18 -11.22 -14.36
CA SER A 294 -15.97 -11.84 -15.41
C SER A 294 -17.43 -12.03 -14.96
N PRO A 295 -18.43 -11.57 -15.73
CA PRO A 295 -19.84 -11.80 -15.40
C PRO A 295 -20.25 -13.28 -15.50
N SER A 296 -19.42 -14.12 -16.13
CA SER A 296 -19.69 -15.54 -16.36
C SER A 296 -19.05 -16.48 -15.33
N GLY A 297 -18.26 -15.97 -14.39
CA GLY A 297 -17.60 -16.79 -13.38
C GLY A 297 -17.12 -15.97 -12.18
N ALA A 298 -17.70 -16.25 -11.02
CA ALA A 298 -17.23 -15.75 -9.73
C ALA A 298 -15.73 -16.06 -9.54
N GLY A 299 -14.94 -15.07 -9.11
CA GLY A 299 -13.50 -15.20 -8.91
C GLY A 299 -12.67 -15.28 -10.18
N ALA A 300 -13.28 -15.22 -11.37
CA ALA A 300 -12.56 -15.18 -12.64
C ALA A 300 -12.51 -13.76 -13.19
N PHE A 301 -11.38 -13.36 -13.77
CA PHE A 301 -11.18 -12.02 -14.33
C PHE A 301 -11.13 -12.01 -15.86
N LEU A 302 -11.59 -10.91 -16.46
CA LEU A 302 -11.39 -10.62 -17.88
C LEU A 302 -9.92 -10.29 -18.17
N PRO A 303 -9.47 -10.39 -19.44
CA PRO A 303 -8.14 -9.92 -19.82
C PRO A 303 -7.90 -8.47 -19.42
N ALA A 304 -6.68 -8.18 -18.96
CA ALA A 304 -6.32 -6.84 -18.50
C ALA A 304 -6.46 -5.77 -19.60
N THR A 305 -7.07 -4.65 -19.23
CA THR A 305 -7.01 -3.40 -20.02
C THR A 305 -5.89 -2.53 -19.45
N ASN A 306 -4.95 -2.12 -20.30
CA ASN A 306 -3.78 -1.35 -19.89
C ASN A 306 -3.93 0.14 -20.20
N TYR A 307 -3.62 0.98 -19.20
CA TYR A 307 -3.61 2.44 -19.30
C TYR A 307 -2.19 2.95 -19.10
N THR A 308 -1.80 3.93 -19.91
CA THR A 308 -0.50 4.60 -19.76
C THR A 308 -0.51 5.52 -18.53
N THR A 309 0.56 5.44 -17.74
CA THR A 309 0.78 6.25 -16.53
C THR A 309 2.01 7.15 -16.72
N GLY A 310 2.63 7.59 -15.62
CA GLY A 310 3.94 8.24 -15.64
C GLY A 310 5.07 7.25 -15.89
N ILE A 311 6.19 7.39 -15.18
CA ILE A 311 7.33 6.47 -15.22
C ILE A 311 7.48 5.74 -13.89
N ARG A 312 7.75 4.43 -13.93
CA ARG A 312 7.86 3.57 -12.74
C ARG A 312 6.61 3.61 -11.84
N SER A 313 5.52 2.92 -12.19
CA SER A 313 4.28 2.92 -11.38
C SER A 313 4.46 2.11 -10.08
N TYR A 314 4.46 2.78 -8.92
CA TYR A 314 4.73 2.16 -7.62
C TYR A 314 3.49 1.69 -6.86
N SER A 315 2.46 2.53 -6.80
CA SER A 315 1.23 2.24 -6.07
C SER A 315 0.01 2.72 -6.81
N VAL A 316 -1.12 2.10 -6.50
CA VAL A 316 -2.43 2.48 -7.03
C VAL A 316 -3.47 2.50 -5.91
N VAL A 317 -4.38 3.46 -5.98
CA VAL A 317 -5.55 3.57 -5.10
C VAL A 317 -6.76 3.92 -5.96
N ALA A 318 -7.92 3.37 -5.59
CA ALA A 318 -9.19 3.65 -6.25
C ALA A 318 -10.11 4.41 -5.30
N ALA A 319 -10.71 5.50 -5.77
CA ALA A 319 -11.62 6.33 -4.98
C ALA A 319 -12.48 7.18 -5.92
N ASP A 320 -13.65 7.63 -5.48
CA ASP A 320 -14.44 8.61 -6.25
C ASP A 320 -13.81 10.00 -6.12
N LEU A 321 -12.92 10.37 -7.03
CA LEU A 321 -12.13 11.60 -6.95
C LEU A 321 -12.91 12.83 -7.42
N ASN A 322 -14.03 12.64 -8.10
CA ASN A 322 -14.78 13.71 -8.74
C ASN A 322 -16.22 13.86 -8.21
N GLY A 323 -16.65 12.98 -7.31
CA GLY A 323 -17.94 13.00 -6.64
C GLY A 323 -19.10 12.48 -7.49
N ASP A 324 -18.83 11.66 -8.51
CA ASP A 324 -19.87 11.08 -9.38
C ASP A 324 -20.35 9.69 -8.93
N GLY A 325 -19.83 9.20 -7.81
CA GLY A 325 -20.15 7.89 -7.24
C GLY A 325 -19.44 6.73 -7.93
N LYS A 326 -18.48 6.98 -8.82
CA LYS A 326 -17.72 5.95 -9.54
C LYS A 326 -16.26 5.94 -9.05
N ALA A 327 -15.66 4.75 -9.01
CA ALA A 327 -14.26 4.64 -8.64
C ALA A 327 -13.36 5.18 -9.76
N ASP A 328 -12.63 6.26 -9.47
CA ASP A 328 -11.50 6.74 -10.26
C ASP A 328 -10.20 6.12 -9.72
N ILE A 329 -9.09 6.31 -10.43
CA ILE A 329 -7.80 5.72 -10.08
C ILE A 329 -6.71 6.78 -9.93
N VAL A 330 -5.87 6.64 -8.90
CA VAL A 330 -4.64 7.41 -8.73
C VAL A 330 -3.45 6.45 -8.73
N VAL A 331 -2.41 6.76 -9.51
CA VAL A 331 -1.18 5.98 -9.58
C VAL A 331 0.02 6.85 -9.20
N ALA A 332 0.83 6.37 -8.26
CA ALA A 332 2.09 7.00 -7.87
C ALA A 332 3.23 6.54 -8.81
N ASN A 333 4.00 7.48 -9.36
CA ASN A 333 5.05 7.19 -10.35
C ASN A 333 6.38 7.79 -9.88
N GLY A 334 7.40 6.95 -9.62
CA GLY A 334 8.61 7.33 -8.85
C GLY A 334 9.84 7.61 -9.71
N GLY A 335 9.66 8.31 -10.82
CA GLY A 335 10.71 8.68 -11.77
C GLY A 335 11.92 9.42 -11.20
N GLU A 336 12.88 8.69 -10.62
CA GLU A 336 14.13 9.17 -9.99
C GLU A 336 14.16 10.67 -9.65
N LEU A 337 15.13 11.42 -10.17
CA LEU A 337 15.29 12.86 -9.90
C LEU A 337 14.69 13.76 -11.00
N SER A 338 14.10 13.17 -12.05
CA SER A 338 13.31 13.93 -13.03
C SER A 338 12.22 13.05 -13.63
N GLY A 339 10.96 13.43 -13.38
CA GLY A 339 9.80 12.78 -13.99
C GLY A 339 8.87 12.01 -13.04
N SER A 340 9.13 12.01 -11.72
CA SER A 340 8.14 11.56 -10.74
C SER A 340 6.82 12.31 -10.91
N SER A 341 5.71 11.59 -10.80
CA SER A 341 4.37 12.19 -10.92
C SER A 341 3.31 11.34 -10.24
N VAL A 342 2.15 11.93 -10.01
CA VAL A 342 0.92 11.20 -9.72
C VAL A 342 0.00 11.27 -10.93
N SER A 343 -0.41 10.13 -11.45
CA SER A 343 -1.39 10.01 -12.52
C SER A 343 -2.78 9.92 -11.92
N VAL A 344 -3.65 10.87 -12.26
CA VAL A 344 -5.08 10.83 -11.93
C VAL A 344 -5.85 10.38 -13.17
N ILE A 345 -6.62 9.31 -13.04
CA ILE A 345 -7.28 8.61 -14.13
C ILE A 345 -8.76 8.48 -13.79
N LEU A 346 -9.58 9.36 -14.35
CA LEU A 346 -11.02 9.37 -14.08
C LEU A 346 -11.74 8.29 -14.89
N GLN A 347 -12.72 7.65 -14.27
CA GLN A 347 -13.60 6.70 -14.95
C GLN A 347 -14.41 7.41 -16.04
N ASP A 348 -14.72 6.70 -17.12
CA ASP A 348 -15.66 7.18 -18.12
C ASP A 348 -17.09 7.08 -17.57
N PRO A 349 -17.81 8.20 -17.40
CA PRO A 349 -19.17 8.16 -16.88
C PRO A 349 -20.13 7.40 -17.81
N LEU A 350 -19.81 7.21 -19.09
CA LEU A 350 -20.65 6.52 -20.07
C LEU A 350 -20.33 5.03 -20.21
N SER A 351 -19.17 4.59 -19.74
CA SER A 351 -18.67 3.22 -19.94
C SER A 351 -18.01 2.72 -18.64
N PRO A 352 -18.80 2.14 -17.71
CA PRO A 352 -18.27 1.69 -16.43
C PRO A 352 -17.11 0.70 -16.59
N GLY A 353 -16.12 0.79 -15.72
CA GLY A 353 -14.90 -0.03 -15.79
C GLY A 353 -13.89 0.41 -16.85
N THR A 354 -14.18 1.49 -17.58
CA THR A 354 -13.22 2.08 -18.53
C THR A 354 -12.76 3.45 -18.06
N PHE A 355 -11.51 3.81 -18.36
CA PHE A 355 -10.88 4.99 -17.82
C PHE A 355 -10.36 5.95 -18.91
N LYS A 356 -10.44 7.24 -18.63
CA LYS A 356 -9.92 8.31 -19.51
C LYS A 356 -8.39 8.37 -19.45
N PRO A 357 -7.72 9.02 -20.42
CA PRO A 357 -6.28 9.24 -20.35
C PRO A 357 -5.85 9.95 -19.04
N ALA A 358 -4.71 9.53 -18.50
CA ALA A 358 -4.18 10.06 -17.26
C ALA A 358 -3.87 11.55 -17.33
N LYS A 359 -4.20 12.28 -16.25
CA LYS A 359 -3.70 13.61 -15.97
C LYS A 359 -2.55 13.50 -14.96
N ASN A 360 -1.34 13.86 -15.38
CA ASN A 360 -0.15 13.75 -14.54
C ASN A 360 0.14 15.04 -13.78
N TYR A 361 0.35 14.89 -12.47
CA TYR A 361 0.77 15.94 -11.55
C TYR A 361 2.23 15.71 -11.17
N ALA A 362 3.13 16.64 -11.51
CA ALA A 362 4.55 16.48 -11.24
C ALA A 362 4.86 16.39 -9.73
N GLY A 363 5.73 15.47 -9.35
CA GLY A 363 6.36 15.39 -8.04
C GLY A 363 7.58 16.31 -7.94
N SER A 364 8.07 16.49 -6.73
CA SER A 364 9.27 17.27 -6.40
C SER A 364 10.46 16.41 -5.97
N GLY A 365 10.23 15.13 -5.67
CA GLY A 365 11.20 14.13 -5.27
C GLY A 365 10.83 12.73 -5.76
N VAL A 366 11.22 11.72 -4.98
CA VAL A 366 10.91 10.32 -5.30
C VAL A 366 9.52 9.97 -4.76
N ILE A 367 8.61 9.65 -5.67
CA ILE A 367 7.25 9.24 -5.32
C ILE A 367 7.15 7.73 -5.19
N THR A 368 6.78 7.25 -4.00
CA THR A 368 6.63 5.81 -3.72
C THR A 368 5.20 5.41 -3.42
N CYS A 369 4.45 6.25 -2.70
CA CYS A 369 3.09 5.93 -2.26
C CYS A 369 2.11 7.07 -2.49
N VAL A 370 0.85 6.72 -2.68
CA VAL A 370 -0.28 7.65 -2.63
C VAL A 370 -1.43 7.04 -1.83
N ALA A 371 -2.07 7.87 -1.01
CA ALA A 371 -3.33 7.60 -0.34
C ALA A 371 -4.34 8.69 -0.68
N VAL A 372 -5.62 8.40 -0.48
CA VAL A 372 -6.73 9.32 -0.77
C VAL A 372 -7.61 9.47 0.46
N GLY A 373 -7.95 10.70 0.80
CA GLY A 373 -8.90 11.00 1.87
C GLY A 373 -9.13 12.51 2.00
N ASP A 374 -10.19 12.91 2.68
CA ASP A 374 -10.47 14.31 3.00
C ASP A 374 -9.51 14.79 4.10
N MET A 375 -8.51 15.57 3.72
CA MET A 375 -7.44 16.03 4.61
C MET A 375 -7.71 17.43 5.16
N ASN A 376 -8.79 18.10 4.73
CA ASN A 376 -9.10 19.47 5.12
C ASN A 376 -10.54 19.67 5.64
N GLY A 377 -11.34 18.60 5.70
CA GLY A 377 -12.71 18.60 6.20
C GLY A 377 -13.75 19.17 5.24
N ASP A 378 -13.43 19.32 3.95
CA ASP A 378 -14.36 19.86 2.94
C ASP A 378 -15.25 18.80 2.25
N ASN A 379 -15.15 17.54 2.69
CA ASN A 379 -15.79 16.35 2.14
C ASN A 379 -15.40 16.04 0.69
N LYS A 380 -14.22 16.47 0.25
CA LYS A 380 -13.64 16.10 -1.04
C LYS A 380 -12.39 15.27 -0.80
N PRO A 381 -12.15 14.23 -1.61
CA PRO A 381 -10.92 13.47 -1.50
C PRO A 381 -9.72 14.30 -1.96
N ASP A 382 -8.72 14.38 -1.10
CA ASP A 382 -7.39 14.91 -1.37
C ASP A 382 -6.39 13.78 -1.60
N LEU A 383 -5.22 14.11 -2.18
CA LEU A 383 -4.14 13.15 -2.37
C LEU A 383 -3.07 13.36 -1.28
N VAL A 384 -2.73 12.31 -0.55
CA VAL A 384 -1.56 12.29 0.34
C VAL A 384 -0.48 11.46 -0.33
N ILE A 385 0.69 12.06 -0.55
CA ILE A 385 1.73 11.51 -1.42
C ILE A 385 3.04 11.45 -0.64
N VAL A 386 3.70 10.29 -0.70
CA VAL A 386 5.12 10.20 -0.33
C VAL A 386 5.93 10.77 -1.48
N ASP A 387 6.64 11.88 -1.28
CA ASP A 387 7.40 12.62 -2.30
C ASP A 387 8.73 13.14 -1.72
N SER A 388 9.66 12.24 -1.38
CA SER A 388 10.84 12.55 -0.54
C SER A 388 10.47 13.26 0.78
N GLY A 389 9.40 12.77 1.41
CA GLY A 389 8.68 13.44 2.49
C GLY A 389 7.20 13.09 2.39
N ILE A 390 6.34 13.88 3.01
CA ILE A 390 4.88 13.78 2.88
C ILE A 390 4.33 15.10 2.37
N VAL A 391 3.57 15.05 1.28
CA VAL A 391 2.87 16.20 0.71
C VAL A 391 1.39 15.90 0.52
N ILE A 392 0.56 16.93 0.59
CA ILE A 392 -0.88 16.84 0.29
C ILE A 392 -1.19 17.69 -0.92
N ARG A 393 -1.93 17.14 -1.87
CA ARG A 393 -2.57 17.93 -2.94
C ARG A 393 -4.06 17.97 -2.68
N LEU A 394 -4.55 19.14 -2.28
CA LEU A 394 -5.97 19.35 -2.05
C LEU A 394 -6.75 19.30 -3.37
N GLN A 395 -7.96 18.76 -3.35
CA GLN A 395 -8.85 18.84 -4.50
C GLN A 395 -9.20 20.30 -4.80
N ASP A 396 -9.19 20.69 -6.08
CA ASP A 396 -9.66 22.00 -6.53
C ASP A 396 -11.18 22.08 -6.32
N PRO A 397 -11.67 22.95 -5.41
CA PRO A 397 -13.10 23.03 -5.12
C PRO A 397 -13.95 23.44 -6.33
N ALA A 398 -13.34 24.08 -7.32
CA ALA A 398 -14.00 24.52 -8.55
C ALA A 398 -13.92 23.48 -9.68
N LYS A 399 -13.08 22.45 -9.55
CA LYS A 399 -12.84 21.45 -10.60
C LYS A 399 -12.68 20.05 -10.00
N PRO A 400 -13.79 19.34 -9.74
CA PRO A 400 -13.75 17.97 -9.20
C PRO A 400 -12.85 17.05 -10.04
N GLY A 401 -12.10 16.17 -9.36
CA GLY A 401 -11.09 15.32 -9.99
C GLY A 401 -9.81 16.05 -10.43
N GLN A 402 -9.64 17.33 -10.10
CA GLN A 402 -8.38 18.06 -10.28
C GLN A 402 -7.81 18.51 -8.94
N PHE A 403 -6.48 18.53 -8.84
CA PHE A 403 -5.78 18.85 -7.60
C PHE A 403 -4.90 20.09 -7.70
N LEU A 404 -4.79 20.81 -6.58
CA LEU A 404 -4.00 22.01 -6.41
C LEU A 404 -2.49 21.69 -6.27
N PRO A 405 -1.61 22.71 -6.28
CA PRO A 405 -0.20 22.54 -5.91
C PRO A 405 -0.04 21.91 -4.52
N PRO A 406 1.06 21.17 -4.27
CA PRO A 406 1.23 20.41 -3.04
C PRO A 406 1.53 21.33 -1.84
N VAL A 407 1.04 20.93 -0.68
CA VAL A 407 1.40 21.47 0.64
C VAL A 407 2.32 20.44 1.32
N VAL A 408 3.47 20.88 1.82
CA VAL A 408 4.45 20.00 2.49
C VAL A 408 4.04 19.80 3.94
N ILE A 409 3.94 18.54 4.35
CA ILE A 409 3.67 18.12 5.75
C ILE A 409 4.97 17.71 6.44
N ALA A 410 5.81 16.95 5.73
CA ALA A 410 7.13 16.54 6.21
C ALA A 410 8.13 16.51 5.06
N SER A 411 9.40 16.82 5.36
CA SER A 411 10.51 16.70 4.42
C SER A 411 11.47 15.58 4.86
N GLN A 412 12.22 15.05 3.90
CA GLN A 412 13.33 14.12 4.10
C GLN A 412 14.48 14.68 4.93
#